data_AF-A0A9E2BAA3-F1
#
_entry.id   AF-A0A9E2BAA3-F1
#
_cell.length_a   1.000
_cell.length_b   1.000
_cell.length_c   1.000
_cell.angle_alpha   90.00
_cell.angle_beta   90.00
_cell.angle_gamma   90.00
#
_symmetry.space_group_name_H-M   'P 1'
#
loop_
_entity.id
_entity.type
_entity.pdbx_description
1 polymer ?
#
loop_
_entity_poly.entity_id
_entity_poly.type
_entity_poly.pdbx_seq_one_letter_code
_entity_poly.pdbx_strand_id
1 'polypeptide(L)' 'PNRAAWERLSTWDKPTMTLISETLAQRGFNPKVFHEHMPGTAGQPHQIYPDAGFFIIEDIPEELAHKTVEFIERS' A
#
# COMPACT_ATOMS: atom_id res chain seq x y z
N PRO A 1 14.62 -11.40 -4.67
CA PRO A 1 13.56 -10.56 -5.25
C PRO A 1 12.94 -11.21 -6.50
N ASN A 2 11.61 -11.12 -6.66
CA ASN A 2 10.91 -11.55 -7.86
C ASN A 2 11.01 -10.48 -8.96
N ARG A 3 12.08 -10.53 -9.77
CA ARG A 3 12.41 -9.51 -10.78
C ARG A 3 11.32 -9.35 -11.84
N ALA A 4 10.74 -10.46 -12.30
CA ALA A 4 9.68 -10.44 -13.31
C ALA A 4 8.40 -9.74 -12.81
N ALA A 5 8.07 -9.87 -11.51
CA ALA A 5 6.98 -9.09 -10.93
C ALA A 5 7.32 -7.60 -10.91
N TRP A 6 8.53 -7.23 -10.47
CA TRP A 6 8.99 -5.84 -10.46
C TRP A 6 8.91 -5.20 -11.86
N GLU A 7 9.33 -5.87 -12.92
CA GLU A 7 9.21 -5.37 -14.30
C GLU A 7 7.76 -5.10 -14.73
N ARG A 8 6.80 -5.91 -14.27
CA ARG A 8 5.37 -5.68 -14.56
C ARG A 8 4.80 -4.52 -13.76
N LEU A 9 5.26 -4.34 -12.52
CA LEU A 9 4.82 -3.24 -11.66
C LEU A 9 5.35 -1.89 -12.16
N SER A 10 6.48 -1.85 -12.89
CA SER A 10 7.01 -0.58 -13.41
C SER A 10 6.15 0.07 -14.49
N THR A 11 5.27 -0.71 -15.12
CA THR A 11 4.33 -0.22 -16.14
C THR A 11 2.88 -0.27 -15.67
N TRP A 12 2.64 -0.62 -14.40
CA TRP A 12 1.30 -0.67 -13.84
C TRP A 12 0.82 0.74 -13.48
N ASP A 13 -0.18 1.23 -14.23
CA ASP A 13 -0.71 2.58 -14.17
C ASP A 13 -2.13 2.67 -13.58
N LYS A 14 -2.77 1.53 -13.31
CA LYS A 14 -4.08 1.52 -12.65
C LYS A 14 -3.97 2.04 -11.22
N PRO A 15 -5.00 2.74 -10.69
CA PRO A 15 -4.99 3.23 -9.32
C PRO A 15 -4.58 2.13 -8.33
N THR A 16 -3.55 2.41 -7.53
CA THR A 16 -3.04 1.52 -6.49
C THR A 16 -2.81 2.28 -5.20
N MET A 17 -3.44 1.85 -4.10
CA MET A 17 -3.25 2.39 -2.76
C MET A 17 -2.55 1.37 -1.86
N THR A 18 -1.64 1.82 -1.00
CA THR A 18 -1.05 1.01 0.07
C THR A 18 -1.52 1.49 1.44
N LEU A 19 -2.04 0.55 2.24
CA LEU A 19 -2.31 0.71 3.66
C LEU A 19 -1.38 -0.25 4.39
N ILE A 20 -0.44 0.27 5.18
CA ILE A 20 0.62 -0.56 5.80
C ILE A 20 0.81 -0.23 7.27
N SER A 21 1.23 -1.20 8.07
CA SER A 21 1.66 -0.92 9.44
C SER A 21 3.09 -0.37 9.45
N GLU A 22 3.41 0.43 10.45
CA GLU A 22 4.79 0.89 10.67
C GLU A 22 5.73 -0.30 10.92
N THR A 23 5.24 -1.33 11.63
CA THR A 23 5.97 -2.58 11.83
C THR A 23 6.39 -3.22 10.50
N LEU A 24 5.52 -3.25 9.49
CA LEU A 24 5.85 -3.78 8.17
C LEU A 24 6.88 -2.89 7.44
N ALA A 25 6.73 -1.57 7.56
CA ALA A 25 7.65 -0.61 6.95
C ALA A 25 9.08 -0.77 7.51
N GLN A 26 9.21 -0.98 8.81
CA GLN A 26 10.50 -1.18 9.49
C GLN A 26 11.14 -2.56 9.19
N ARG A 27 10.33 -3.58 8.90
CA ARG A 27 10.81 -4.96 8.68
C ARG A 27 11.23 -5.29 7.26
N GLY A 28 11.12 -4.35 6.32
CA GLY A 28 11.70 -4.50 4.99
C GLY A 28 10.82 -4.11 3.82
N PHE A 29 9.57 -3.67 4.04
CA PHE A 29 8.82 -3.01 3.00
C PHE A 29 9.12 -1.52 2.98
N ASN A 30 9.80 -1.02 1.94
CA ASN A 30 10.00 0.42 1.77
C ASN A 30 8.88 0.99 0.87
N PRO A 31 7.83 1.63 1.43
CA PRO A 31 6.71 2.16 0.65
C PRO A 31 7.16 3.17 -0.38
N LYS A 32 8.13 4.04 -0.04
CA LYS A 32 8.63 5.06 -0.96
C LYS A 32 9.21 4.44 -2.24
N VAL A 33 10.05 3.43 -2.10
CA VAL A 33 10.66 2.73 -3.26
C VAL A 33 9.58 2.00 -4.07
N PHE A 34 8.57 1.44 -3.41
CA PHE A 34 7.45 0.80 -4.10
C PHE A 34 6.60 1.79 -4.88
N HIS A 35 6.31 2.97 -4.31
CA HIS A 35 5.53 4.03 -4.94
C HIS A 35 6.27 4.66 -6.12
N GLU A 36 7.57 4.97 -5.95
CA GLU A 36 8.41 5.52 -7.02
C GLU A 36 8.51 4.58 -8.23
N HIS A 37 8.40 3.27 -8.00
CA HIS A 37 8.49 2.27 -9.04
C HIS A 37 7.18 2.02 -9.79
N MET A 38 6.02 2.18 -9.14
CA MET A 38 4.72 1.85 -9.71
C MET A 38 3.90 3.11 -10.02
N PRO A 39 3.73 3.50 -11.30
CA PRO A 39 3.02 4.72 -11.69
C PRO A 39 1.62 4.87 -11.09
N GLY A 40 0.87 3.78 -10.98
CA GLY A 40 -0.49 3.75 -10.43
C GLY A 40 -0.62 4.19 -8.97
N THR A 41 0.49 4.33 -8.24
CA THR A 41 0.51 4.83 -6.86
C THR A 41 0.54 6.35 -6.78
N ALA A 42 0.92 7.05 -7.85
CA ALA A 42 1.08 8.50 -7.82
C ALA A 42 -0.22 9.22 -7.43
N GLY A 43 -0.14 10.05 -6.40
CA GLY A 43 -1.27 10.86 -5.91
C GLY A 43 -2.36 10.08 -5.18
N GLN A 44 -2.15 8.79 -4.88
CA GLN A 44 -3.13 7.98 -4.16
C GLN A 44 -3.03 8.16 -2.64
N PRO A 45 -4.13 7.97 -1.88
CA PRO A 45 -4.18 8.25 -0.45
C PRO A 45 -3.53 7.13 0.39
N HIS A 46 -2.21 6.98 0.28
CA HIS A 46 -1.44 6.01 1.05
C HIS A 46 -1.44 6.34 2.55
N GLN A 47 -1.37 5.31 3.40
CA GLN A 47 -1.29 5.50 4.84
C GLN A 47 -0.38 4.47 5.51
N ILE A 48 0.36 4.95 6.51
CA ILE A 48 1.16 4.13 7.44
C ILE A 48 0.51 4.24 8.82
N TYR A 49 0.24 3.11 9.45
CA TYR A 49 -0.41 3.01 10.76
C TYR A 49 0.63 2.69 11.84
N PRO A 50 0.96 3.63 12.74
CA PRO A 50 2.00 3.45 13.76
C PRO A 50 1.61 2.42 14.83
N ASP A 51 0.34 2.40 15.23
CA ASP A 51 -0.14 1.56 16.33
C ASP A 51 -0.62 0.17 15.90
N ALA A 52 -0.46 -0.18 14.61
CA ALA A 52 -0.82 -1.49 14.09
C ALA A 52 0.39 -2.44 14.03
N GLY A 53 0.16 -3.69 14.36
CA GLY A 53 1.11 -4.78 14.29
C GLY A 53 1.31 -5.33 12.88
N PHE A 54 1.89 -6.52 12.81
CA PHE A 54 2.10 -7.21 11.53
C PHE A 54 0.77 -7.65 10.89
N PHE A 55 -0.18 -8.08 11.72
CA PHE A 55 -1.54 -8.45 11.30
C PHE A 55 -2.47 -7.23 11.39
N ILE A 56 -2.19 -6.21 10.57
CA ILE A 56 -2.93 -4.92 10.56
C ILE A 56 -4.46 -5.09 10.45
N ILE A 57 -4.93 -6.15 9.80
CA ILE A 57 -6.36 -6.47 9.67
C ILE A 57 -7.02 -6.88 10.99
N GLU A 58 -6.26 -7.37 11.97
CA GLU A 58 -6.78 -7.71 13.30
C GLU A 58 -6.84 -6.47 14.20
N ASP A 59 -5.91 -5.54 14.03
CA ASP A 59 -5.82 -4.34 14.87
C ASP A 59 -6.82 -3.25 14.44
N ILE A 60 -6.98 -3.02 13.13
CA ILE A 60 -7.80 -1.92 12.58
C ILE A 60 -8.69 -2.35 11.39
N PRO A 61 -9.47 -3.43 11.51
CA PRO A 61 -10.25 -3.99 10.40
C PRO A 61 -11.21 -2.98 9.77
N GLU A 62 -11.94 -2.22 10.58
CA GLU A 62 -12.97 -1.29 10.12
C GLU A 62 -12.36 -0.10 9.35
N GLU A 63 -11.22 0.43 9.82
CA GLU A 63 -10.54 1.54 9.15
C GLU A 63 -9.99 1.12 7.78
N LEU A 64 -9.39 -0.07 7.69
CA LEU A 64 -8.94 -0.62 6.41
C LEU A 64 -10.09 -0.82 5.43
N ALA A 65 -11.22 -1.34 5.92
CA ALA A 65 -12.42 -1.54 5.10
C ALA A 65 -12.95 -0.21 4.57
N HIS A 66 -13.13 0.80 5.45
CA HIS A 66 -13.58 2.13 5.05
C HIS A 66 -12.66 2.78 4.03
N LYS A 67 -11.34 2.77 4.26
CA LYS A 67 -10.35 3.33 3.32
C LYS A 67 -10.36 2.62 1.98
N THR A 68 -10.54 1.30 1.98
CA THR A 68 -10.64 0.50 0.75
C THR A 68 -11.88 0.86 -0.05
N VAL A 69 -13.05 0.98 0.61
CA VAL A 69 -14.30 1.40 -0.05
C VAL A 69 -14.17 2.83 -0.61
N GLU A 70 -13.68 3.77 0.20
CA GLU A 70 -13.42 5.16 -0.22
C GLU A 70 -12.52 5.22 -1.46
N PHE A 71 -11.47 4.38 -1.51
CA PHE A 71 -10.57 4.31 -2.65
C PHE A 71 -11.27 3.79 -3.90
N ILE A 72 -12.09 2.73 -3.78
CA ILE A 72 -12.85 2.16 -4.90
C ILE A 72 -13.86 3.17 -5.45
N GLU A 73 -14.57 3.89 -4.57
CA GLU A 73 -15.58 4.87 -4.97
C GLU A 73 -15.00 6.10 -5.69
N ARG A 74 -13.73 6.42 -5.45
CA ARG A 74 -13.01 7.55 -6.07
C ARG A 74 -12.26 7.20 -7.36
N SER A 75 -12.11 5.91 -7.67
CA SER A 75 -11.24 5.39 -8.75
C SER A 75 -11.95 5.22 -10.08
#